data_AF-A0A6S7GRR3-F1
#
_entry.id   AF-A0A6S7GRR3-F1
#
_cell.length_a   1.000
_cell.length_b   1.000
_cell.length_c   1.000
_cell.angle_alpha   90.00
_cell.angle_beta   90.00
_cell.angle_gamma   90.00
#
_symmetry.space_group_name_H-M   'P 1'
#
loop_
_entity.id
_entity.type
_entity.pdbx_description
1 polymer ?
#
loop_
_entity_poly.entity_id
_entity_poly.type
_entity_poly.pdbx_seq_one_letter_code
_entity_poly.pdbx_strand_id
1 'polypeptide(L)'
;MTETYGSISAAATKLKSRKAMYQDKRRDHQFEIGEEKTLVDLASQSTPESTKQKAMWAFQLYEVWAEWCRSVYKPESSRYRVGDILMLHLEQHVMTEEDLNEVLSQFIAEVRKDQGIRYPPKTLHELMSCLQKYIELKGRKVNFFLGIEFEKLRKSLDIEMKCSAKSNLGLNRKQAEVISVEIEKLLWEQGILKAVKTRKVYYERCFI
;
A
#
# COMPACT_ATOMS: atom_id res chain seq x y z
N MET A 1 -63.94 14.36 29.89
CA MET A 1 -63.06 13.59 28.98
C MET A 1 -62.20 14.57 28.18
N THR A 2 -61.09 15.03 28.73
CA THR A 2 -60.16 15.96 28.05
C THR A 2 -58.75 15.82 28.61
N GLU A 3 -58.06 14.72 28.30
CA GLU A 3 -56.64 14.55 28.64
C GLU A 3 -55.87 13.90 27.49
N THR A 4 -55.61 14.63 26.40
CA THR A 4 -54.62 14.22 25.38
C THR A 4 -53.92 15.40 24.66
N TYR A 5 -53.97 16.63 25.18
CA TYR A 5 -53.30 17.78 24.55
C TYR A 5 -51.92 18.14 25.16
N GLY A 6 -51.49 17.47 26.24
CA GLY A 6 -50.21 17.76 26.93
C GLY A 6 -48.95 17.13 26.32
N SER A 7 -49.07 16.04 25.53
CA SER A 7 -47.89 15.28 25.08
C SER A 7 -47.26 15.75 23.76
N ILE A 8 -47.97 16.53 22.94
CA ILE A 8 -47.47 16.94 21.61
C ILE A 8 -46.50 18.13 21.72
N SER A 9 -46.66 19.00 22.74
CA SER A 9 -45.83 20.18 22.96
C SER A 9 -44.38 19.86 23.38
N ALA A 10 -44.17 18.78 24.14
CA ALA A 10 -42.85 18.39 24.62
C ALA A 10 -41.96 17.79 23.51
N ALA A 11 -42.55 17.07 22.53
CA ALA A 11 -41.81 16.43 21.45
C ALA A 11 -41.29 17.45 20.39
N ALA A 12 -42.06 18.49 20.09
CA ALA A 12 -41.67 19.55 19.16
C ALA A 12 -40.49 20.39 19.68
N THR A 13 -40.42 20.60 20.99
CA THR A 13 -39.34 21.34 21.65
C THR A 13 -38.01 20.56 21.63
N LYS A 14 -38.07 19.22 21.74
CA LYS A 14 -36.90 18.34 21.66
C LYS A 14 -36.28 18.27 20.25
N LEU A 15 -37.07 18.43 19.19
CA LEU A 15 -36.59 18.40 17.80
C LEU A 15 -35.98 19.75 17.35
N LYS A 16 -36.48 20.88 17.86
CA LYS A 16 -35.87 22.21 17.64
C LYS A 16 -34.50 22.33 18.32
N SER A 17 -34.35 21.78 19.52
CA SER A 17 -33.07 21.78 20.25
C SER A 17 -32.02 20.87 19.60
N ARG A 18 -32.44 19.77 18.96
CA ARG A 18 -31.53 18.83 18.29
C ARG A 18 -31.03 19.32 16.91
N LYS A 19 -31.78 20.22 16.24
CA LYS A 19 -31.32 20.89 15.00
C LYS A 19 -30.40 22.10 15.27
N ALA A 20 -30.46 22.72 16.45
CA ALA A 20 -29.52 23.78 16.84
C ALA A 20 -28.12 23.24 17.18
N MET A 21 -27.98 21.94 17.47
CA MET A 21 -26.69 21.30 17.76
C MET A 21 -25.90 20.93 16.48
N TYR A 22 -26.50 21.08 15.30
CA TYR A 22 -25.86 20.86 13.99
C TYR A 22 -25.57 22.20 13.28
N GLN A 23 -25.19 23.22 14.05
CA GLN A 23 -24.47 24.36 13.49
C GLN A 23 -22.99 23.98 13.39
N ASP A 24 -22.62 23.65 12.16
CA ASP A 24 -21.35 24.00 11.51
C ASP A 24 -20.11 24.08 12.43
N LYS A 25 -19.55 22.91 12.78
CA LYS A 25 -18.12 22.82 13.12
C LYS A 25 -17.32 22.63 11.83
N ARG A 26 -17.38 23.60 10.91
CA ARG A 26 -16.23 23.87 10.04
C ARG A 26 -15.10 24.31 10.95
N ARG A 27 -14.18 23.39 11.20
CA ARG A 27 -12.91 23.70 11.85
C ARG A 27 -12.11 24.53 10.86
N ASP A 28 -12.21 25.85 10.98
CA ASP A 28 -11.35 26.82 10.30
C ASP A 28 -9.94 26.81 10.94
N HIS A 29 -9.33 25.64 11.00
CA HIS A 29 -7.91 25.44 11.35
C HIS A 29 -7.12 24.99 10.13
N GLN A 30 -7.51 25.44 8.92
CA GLN A 30 -6.86 24.96 7.71
C GLN A 30 -5.39 25.38 7.65
N PHE A 31 -5.02 26.51 8.27
CA PHE A 31 -3.63 26.94 8.43
C PHE A 31 -3.46 27.75 9.72
N GLU A 32 -2.83 27.16 10.73
CA GLU A 32 -2.23 27.92 11.82
C GLU A 32 -0.90 28.48 11.32
N ILE A 33 -0.63 29.76 11.59
CA ILE A 33 0.68 30.37 11.36
C ILE A 33 1.61 29.80 12.43
N GLY A 34 2.22 28.67 12.11
CA GLY A 34 3.21 28.02 12.95
C GLY A 34 4.52 28.82 12.99
N GLU A 35 5.25 28.69 14.10
CA GLU A 35 6.63 29.16 14.20
C GLU A 35 7.46 28.69 13.00
N GLU A 36 8.39 29.52 12.54
CA GLU A 36 9.28 29.25 11.41
C GLU A 36 10.22 28.08 11.74
N LYS A 37 9.68 26.88 11.67
CA LYS A 37 10.44 25.64 11.65
C LYS A 37 11.04 25.52 10.26
N THR A 38 12.31 25.13 10.19
CA THR A 38 12.98 24.90 8.92
C THR A 38 12.16 23.90 8.10
N LEU A 39 11.98 24.13 6.79
CA LEU A 39 11.16 23.28 5.90
C LEU A 39 11.48 21.77 6.01
N VAL A 40 12.72 21.46 6.37
CA VAL A 40 13.24 20.11 6.62
C VAL A 40 12.61 19.45 7.86
N ASP A 41 12.38 20.20 8.93
CA ASP A 41 11.77 19.69 10.17
C ASP A 41 10.29 19.39 9.99
N LEU A 42 9.60 20.26 9.24
CA LEU A 42 8.21 20.05 8.86
C LEU A 42 8.05 18.82 7.95
N ALA A 43 8.95 18.62 6.99
CA ALA A 43 8.97 17.43 6.14
C ALA A 43 9.21 16.14 6.95
N SER A 44 10.09 16.20 7.96
CA SER A 44 10.42 15.07 8.83
C SER A 44 9.27 14.70 9.78
N GLN A 45 8.51 15.69 10.26
CA GLN A 45 7.30 15.52 11.07
C GLN A 45 6.09 15.06 10.23
N SER A 46 6.09 15.36 8.93
CA SER A 46 5.02 15.00 8.00
C SER A 46 5.00 13.51 7.62
N THR A 47 6.14 12.81 7.72
CA THR A 47 6.18 11.37 7.40
C THR A 47 5.59 10.54 8.54
N PRO A 48 4.51 9.76 8.32
CA PRO A 48 3.89 8.94 9.36
C PRO A 48 4.88 7.92 9.96
N GLU A 49 4.78 7.69 11.27
CA GLU A 49 5.65 6.73 11.96
C GLU A 49 5.53 5.31 11.39
N SER A 50 4.32 4.93 10.97
CA SER A 50 4.07 3.66 10.28
C SER A 50 4.87 3.51 8.98
N THR A 51 5.07 4.61 8.23
CA THR A 51 5.87 4.63 7.01
C THR A 51 7.36 4.46 7.32
N LYS A 52 7.85 5.09 8.41
CA LYS A 52 9.23 4.93 8.87
C LYS A 52 9.50 3.49 9.32
N GLN A 53 8.58 2.90 10.07
CA GLN A 53 8.67 1.50 10.49
C GLN A 53 8.71 0.53 9.30
N LYS A 54 7.85 0.74 8.29
CA LYS A 54 7.88 -0.09 7.07
C LYS A 54 9.18 0.07 6.28
N ALA A 55 9.68 1.29 6.15
CA ALA A 55 10.96 1.56 5.51
C ALA A 55 12.11 0.89 6.27
N MET A 56 12.11 0.97 7.59
CA MET A 56 13.09 0.30 8.45
C MET A 56 13.04 -1.21 8.31
N TRP A 57 11.84 -1.81 8.31
CA TRP A 57 11.67 -3.25 8.12
C TRP A 57 12.24 -3.72 6.78
N ALA A 58 11.96 -3.00 5.69
CA ALA A 58 12.51 -3.34 4.37
C ALA A 58 14.04 -3.24 4.33
N PHE A 59 14.61 -2.24 5.02
CA PHE A 59 16.06 -2.07 5.16
C PHE A 59 16.70 -3.18 5.99
N GLN A 60 16.10 -3.56 7.12
CA GLN A 60 16.59 -4.69 7.93
C GLN A 60 16.62 -5.99 7.12
N LEU A 61 15.60 -6.23 6.31
CA LEU A 61 15.57 -7.41 5.43
C LEU A 61 16.70 -7.37 4.40
N TYR A 62 16.99 -6.20 3.84
CA TYR A 62 18.14 -5.99 2.96
C TYR A 62 19.47 -6.21 3.68
N GLU A 63 19.64 -5.70 4.90
CA GLU A 63 20.88 -5.88 5.68
C GLU A 63 21.16 -7.35 5.97
N VAL A 64 20.15 -8.09 6.44
CA VAL A 64 20.26 -9.53 6.69
C VAL A 64 20.66 -10.28 5.43
N TRP A 65 20.05 -9.95 4.28
CA TRP A 65 20.44 -10.55 3.01
C TRP A 65 21.86 -10.16 2.60
N ALA A 66 22.25 -8.89 2.78
CA ALA A 66 23.58 -8.42 2.42
C ALA A 66 24.67 -9.07 3.28
N GLU A 67 24.42 -9.27 4.58
CA GLU A 67 25.28 -10.03 5.48
C GLU A 67 25.42 -11.48 5.04
N TRP A 68 24.31 -12.14 4.70
CA TRP A 68 24.35 -13.50 4.16
C TRP A 68 25.18 -13.57 2.87
N CYS A 69 24.96 -12.65 1.92
CA CYS A 69 25.74 -12.56 0.69
C CYS A 69 27.24 -12.41 0.96
N ARG A 70 27.63 -11.54 1.92
CA ARG A 70 29.02 -11.38 2.34
C ARG A 70 29.60 -12.65 2.97
N SER A 71 28.81 -13.39 3.75
CA SER A 71 29.26 -14.65 4.37
C SER A 71 29.52 -15.77 3.35
N VAL A 72 28.77 -15.78 2.25
CA VAL A 72 28.88 -16.79 1.17
C VAL A 72 29.91 -16.36 0.12
N TYR A 73 30.27 -15.08 0.09
CA TYR A 73 31.19 -14.50 -0.90
C TYR A 73 32.59 -15.12 -0.82
N LYS A 74 33.14 -15.49 -1.98
CA LYS A 74 34.49 -16.04 -2.15
C LYS A 74 35.21 -15.27 -3.25
N PRO A 75 36.26 -14.49 -2.94
CA PRO A 75 36.96 -13.64 -3.90
C PRO A 75 37.52 -14.43 -5.10
N GLU A 76 38.09 -15.60 -4.83
CA GLU A 76 38.79 -16.43 -5.83
C GLU A 76 37.86 -17.16 -6.80
N SER A 77 36.56 -17.24 -6.50
CA SER A 77 35.55 -17.92 -7.33
C SER A 77 34.42 -16.99 -7.78
N SER A 78 34.47 -15.71 -7.40
CA SER A 78 33.37 -14.78 -7.66
C SER A 78 33.31 -14.43 -9.14
N ARG A 79 32.32 -14.99 -9.83
CA ARG A 79 31.83 -14.45 -11.10
C ARG A 79 30.82 -13.33 -10.88
N TYR A 80 30.55 -12.96 -9.63
CA TYR A 80 29.40 -12.16 -9.22
C TYR A 80 29.83 -10.78 -8.74
N ARG A 81 29.61 -9.78 -9.59
CA ARG A 81 29.90 -8.35 -9.35
C ARG A 81 29.28 -7.81 -8.05
N VAL A 82 28.15 -8.37 -7.60
CA VAL A 82 27.40 -7.91 -6.40
C VAL A 82 28.18 -8.12 -5.10
N GLY A 83 28.92 -9.23 -4.97
CA GLY A 83 29.72 -9.48 -3.77
C GLY A 83 30.86 -8.48 -3.63
N ASP A 84 31.52 -8.16 -4.74
CA ASP A 84 32.58 -7.13 -4.79
C ASP A 84 32.01 -5.77 -4.39
N ILE A 85 30.85 -5.39 -4.94
CA ILE A 85 30.15 -4.15 -4.61
C ILE A 85 29.82 -4.10 -3.11
N LEU A 86 29.26 -5.17 -2.53
CA LEU A 86 28.89 -5.18 -1.11
C LEU A 86 30.09 -5.09 -0.16
N MET A 87 31.26 -5.58 -0.58
CA MET A 87 32.51 -5.45 0.18
C MET A 87 33.10 -4.04 0.06
N LEU A 88 33.17 -3.47 -1.15
CA LEU A 88 33.68 -2.12 -1.39
C LEU A 88 32.87 -1.04 -0.65
N HIS A 89 31.54 -1.20 -0.60
CA HIS A 89 30.66 -0.20 -0.01
C HIS A 89 30.57 -0.27 1.51
N LEU A 90 31.04 -1.35 2.14
CA LEU A 90 31.19 -1.42 3.59
C LEU A 90 32.23 -0.40 4.08
N GLU A 91 33.27 -0.16 3.28
CA GLU A 91 34.34 0.76 3.61
C GLU A 91 33.97 2.20 3.25
N GLN A 92 33.45 2.42 2.03
CA GLN A 92 33.26 3.76 1.48
C GLN A 92 31.87 4.38 1.73
N HIS A 93 30.90 3.61 2.24
CA HIS A 93 29.56 4.07 2.63
C HIS A 93 28.74 4.79 1.53
N VAL A 94 29.16 4.76 0.26
CA VAL A 94 28.52 5.50 -0.84
C VAL A 94 28.34 4.62 -2.07
N MET A 95 27.11 4.13 -2.32
CA MET A 95 26.78 3.36 -3.54
C MET A 95 26.36 4.25 -4.70
N THR A 96 26.94 4.00 -5.88
CA THR A 96 26.49 4.56 -7.15
C THR A 96 25.07 4.07 -7.51
N GLU A 97 24.40 4.70 -8.48
CA GLU A 97 23.07 4.27 -8.90
C GLU A 97 23.12 2.91 -9.62
N GLU A 98 24.19 2.69 -10.38
CA GLU A 98 24.48 1.45 -11.09
C GLU A 98 24.75 0.30 -10.13
N ASP A 99 25.55 0.54 -9.10
CA ASP A 99 25.82 -0.45 -8.05
C ASP A 99 24.55 -0.79 -7.27
N LEU A 100 23.75 0.24 -6.95
CA LEU A 100 22.46 0.04 -6.30
C LEU A 100 21.50 -0.76 -7.18
N ASN A 101 21.47 -0.50 -8.49
CA ASN A 101 20.67 -1.25 -9.46
C ASN A 101 21.10 -2.72 -9.53
N GLU A 102 22.39 -3.01 -9.54
CA GLU A 102 22.95 -4.37 -9.52
C GLU A 102 22.60 -5.12 -8.22
N VAL A 103 22.89 -4.50 -7.07
CA VAL A 103 22.68 -5.09 -5.75
C VAL A 103 21.19 -5.33 -5.50
N LEU A 104 20.33 -4.35 -5.76
CA LEU A 104 18.90 -4.48 -5.54
C LEU A 104 18.25 -5.49 -6.51
N SER A 105 18.77 -5.62 -7.74
CA SER A 105 18.30 -6.64 -8.69
C SER A 105 18.52 -8.04 -8.13
N GLN A 106 19.70 -8.29 -7.57
CA GLN A 106 20.03 -9.57 -6.95
C GLN A 106 19.22 -9.80 -5.67
N PHE A 107 19.07 -8.77 -4.85
CA PHE A 107 18.26 -8.81 -3.64
C PHE A 107 16.83 -9.26 -3.94
N ILE A 108 16.14 -8.66 -4.92
CA ILE A 108 14.78 -9.08 -5.29
C ILE A 108 14.75 -10.53 -5.78
N ALA A 109 15.75 -10.95 -6.55
CA ALA A 109 15.83 -12.31 -7.09
C ALA A 109 16.00 -13.35 -5.97
N GLU A 110 16.67 -13.01 -4.88
CA GLU A 110 17.05 -13.93 -3.81
C GLU A 110 16.22 -13.80 -2.53
N VAL A 111 15.50 -12.69 -2.33
CA VAL A 111 14.73 -12.46 -1.11
C VAL A 111 13.64 -13.52 -0.96
N ARG A 112 13.62 -14.21 0.19
CA ARG A 112 12.65 -15.25 0.54
C ARG A 112 12.14 -15.04 1.95
N LYS A 113 10.97 -15.59 2.25
CA LYS A 113 10.46 -15.74 3.61
C LYS A 113 11.19 -16.86 4.35
N ASP A 114 10.94 -16.99 5.65
CA ASP A 114 11.55 -17.97 6.58
C ASP A 114 11.44 -19.45 6.15
N GLN A 115 10.58 -19.77 5.18
CA GLN A 115 10.42 -21.12 4.63
C GLN A 115 10.92 -21.27 3.18
N GLY A 116 11.74 -20.33 2.70
CA GLY A 116 12.22 -20.32 1.31
C GLY A 116 11.13 -19.95 0.29
N ILE A 117 9.93 -19.60 0.75
CA ILE A 117 8.80 -19.21 -0.10
C ILE A 117 9.03 -17.80 -0.63
N ARG A 118 8.75 -17.59 -1.92
CA ARG A 118 8.83 -16.26 -2.55
C ARG A 118 7.76 -15.32 -2.00
N TYR A 119 8.10 -14.03 -1.93
CA TYR A 119 7.11 -13.02 -1.55
C TYR A 119 6.04 -12.86 -2.65
N PRO A 120 4.77 -12.58 -2.26
CA PRO A 120 3.73 -12.23 -3.22
C PRO A 120 4.12 -11.00 -4.06
N PRO A 121 3.59 -10.85 -5.29
CA PRO A 121 3.95 -9.73 -6.17
C PRO A 121 3.72 -8.36 -5.53
N LYS A 122 2.62 -8.22 -4.79
CA LYS A 122 2.27 -6.98 -4.09
C LYS A 122 3.30 -6.63 -3.00
N THR A 123 3.76 -7.64 -2.26
CA THR A 123 4.74 -7.44 -1.19
C THR A 123 6.11 -7.11 -1.76
N LEU A 124 6.53 -7.72 -2.88
CA LEU A 124 7.78 -7.37 -3.57
C LEU A 124 7.79 -5.91 -4.03
N HIS A 125 6.69 -5.45 -4.62
CA HIS A 125 6.57 -4.05 -5.02
C HIS A 125 6.58 -3.11 -3.80
N GLU A 126 5.86 -3.45 -2.72
CA GLU A 126 5.86 -2.65 -1.49
C GLU A 126 7.26 -2.60 -0.85
N LEU A 127 8.01 -3.70 -0.88
CA LEU A 127 9.39 -3.78 -0.39
C LEU A 127 10.29 -2.76 -1.12
N MET A 128 10.19 -2.68 -2.45
CA MET A 128 10.96 -1.72 -3.24
C MET A 128 10.55 -0.27 -2.97
N SER A 129 9.25 -0.01 -2.84
CA SER A 129 8.76 1.31 -2.44
C SER A 129 9.26 1.72 -1.05
N CYS A 130 9.29 0.79 -0.10
CA CYS A 130 9.81 1.02 1.26
C CYS A 130 11.32 1.27 1.28
N LEU A 131 12.11 0.54 0.48
CA LEU A 131 13.54 0.79 0.33
C LEU A 131 13.83 2.15 -0.32
N GLN A 132 13.10 2.51 -1.38
CA GLN A 132 13.20 3.84 -1.98
C GLN A 132 12.95 4.91 -0.91
N LYS A 133 11.89 4.72 -0.11
CA LYS A 133 11.54 5.65 0.96
C LYS A 133 12.61 5.73 2.04
N TYR A 134 13.23 4.61 2.41
CA TYR A 134 14.34 4.59 3.36
C TYR A 134 15.52 5.45 2.87
N ILE A 135 15.87 5.34 1.59
CA ILE A 135 16.97 6.09 0.99
C ILE A 135 16.62 7.59 0.91
N GLU A 136 15.37 7.93 0.58
CA GLU A 136 14.87 9.31 0.65
C GLU A 136 14.94 9.88 2.06
N LEU A 137 14.62 9.09 3.10
CA LEU A 137 14.74 9.50 4.50
C LEU A 137 16.20 9.75 4.92
N LYS A 138 17.16 9.10 4.27
CA LYS A 138 18.60 9.37 4.45
C LYS A 138 19.10 10.57 3.64
N GLY A 139 18.22 11.26 2.91
CA GLY A 139 18.53 12.47 2.16
C GLY A 139 18.96 12.22 0.71
N ARG A 140 18.95 10.97 0.22
CA ARG A 140 19.24 10.66 -1.18
C ARG A 140 17.95 10.43 -1.94
N LYS A 141 17.69 11.22 -2.98
CA LYS A 141 16.50 11.05 -3.83
C LYS A 141 16.82 10.08 -4.96
N VAL A 142 16.17 8.91 -4.97
CA VAL A 142 16.30 7.88 -6.02
C VAL A 142 14.92 7.47 -6.52
N ASN A 143 14.80 7.17 -7.81
CA ASN A 143 13.53 6.78 -8.42
C ASN A 143 13.67 5.40 -9.08
N PHE A 144 13.35 4.33 -8.34
CA PHE A 144 13.54 2.96 -8.83
C PHE A 144 12.59 2.57 -9.98
N PHE A 145 11.41 3.18 -10.03
CA PHE A 145 10.36 2.81 -10.98
C PHE A 145 10.44 3.54 -12.32
N LEU A 146 11.04 4.73 -12.34
CA LEU A 146 11.10 5.59 -13.53
C LEU A 146 12.53 5.89 -14.00
N GLY A 147 13.54 5.70 -13.14
CA GLY A 147 14.92 5.96 -13.47
C GLY A 147 15.43 5.04 -14.57
N ILE A 148 16.18 5.61 -15.51
CA ILE A 148 16.83 4.88 -16.61
C ILE A 148 17.91 3.96 -16.03
N GLU A 149 18.67 4.45 -15.05
CA GLU A 149 19.72 3.70 -14.34
C GLU A 149 19.21 2.42 -13.65
N PHE A 150 17.90 2.34 -13.36
CA PHE A 150 17.27 1.21 -12.67
C PHE A 150 16.55 0.23 -13.62
N GLU A 151 16.92 0.18 -14.90
CA GLU A 151 16.28 -0.73 -15.87
C GLU A 151 16.43 -2.21 -15.47
N LYS A 152 17.61 -2.63 -14.99
CA LYS A 152 17.86 -4.01 -14.59
C LYS A 152 17.00 -4.40 -13.39
N LEU A 153 16.88 -3.51 -12.42
CA LEU A 153 16.03 -3.68 -11.24
C LEU A 153 14.57 -3.83 -11.64
N ARG A 154 14.06 -2.98 -12.53
CA ARG A 154 12.68 -3.05 -13.01
C ARG A 154 12.38 -4.37 -13.72
N LYS A 155 13.28 -4.82 -14.61
CA LYS A 155 13.15 -6.12 -15.29
C LYS A 155 13.16 -7.27 -14.29
N SER A 156 14.05 -7.23 -13.31
CA SER A 156 14.17 -8.27 -12.26
C SER A 156 12.92 -8.32 -11.40
N LEU A 157 12.39 -7.16 -10.99
CA LEU A 157 11.13 -7.04 -10.25
C LEU A 157 9.95 -7.61 -11.06
N ASP A 158 9.82 -7.24 -12.34
CA ASP A 158 8.76 -7.74 -13.20
C ASP A 158 8.81 -9.26 -13.39
N ILE A 159 10.02 -9.81 -13.57
CA ILE A 159 10.22 -11.26 -13.68
C ILE A 159 9.79 -11.94 -12.37
N GLU A 160 10.24 -11.44 -11.23
CA GLU A 160 9.92 -12.02 -9.93
C GLU A 160 8.44 -11.91 -9.57
N MET A 161 7.80 -10.78 -9.90
CA MET A 161 6.35 -10.61 -9.76
C MET A 161 5.58 -11.60 -10.65
N LYS A 162 6.02 -11.82 -11.90
CA LYS A 162 5.40 -12.82 -12.80
C LYS A 162 5.61 -14.25 -12.30
N CYS A 163 6.80 -14.58 -11.80
CA CYS A 163 7.11 -15.89 -11.22
C CYS A 163 6.25 -16.16 -9.99
N SER A 164 6.11 -15.18 -9.09
CA SER A 164 5.29 -15.29 -7.89
C SER A 164 3.79 -15.43 -8.22
N ALA A 165 3.30 -14.70 -9.23
CA ALA A 165 1.93 -14.84 -9.71
C ALA A 165 1.63 -16.23 -10.32
N LYS A 166 2.58 -16.80 -11.07
CA LYS A 166 2.46 -18.17 -11.62
C LYS A 166 2.37 -19.24 -10.54
N SER A 167 3.05 -19.04 -9.42
CA SER A 167 2.99 -19.94 -8.26
C SER A 167 1.73 -19.78 -7.42
N ASN A 168 0.72 -19.03 -7.89
CA ASN A 168 -0.54 -18.69 -7.19
C ASN A 168 -0.33 -18.05 -5.80
N LEU A 169 0.86 -17.52 -5.52
CA LEU A 169 1.19 -16.90 -4.23
C LEU A 169 0.49 -15.54 -4.10
N GLY A 170 -0.59 -15.51 -3.32
CA GLY A 170 -1.34 -14.28 -3.01
C GLY A 170 -2.45 -13.93 -4.00
N LEU A 171 -2.72 -14.78 -5.00
CA LEU A 171 -3.92 -14.67 -5.84
C LEU A 171 -5.10 -15.35 -5.15
N ASN A 172 -5.60 -14.76 -4.06
CA ASN A 172 -6.96 -15.05 -3.62
C ASN A 172 -7.90 -14.36 -4.61
N ARG A 173 -8.15 -15.00 -5.77
CA ARG A 173 -9.29 -14.60 -6.60
C ARG A 173 -10.51 -14.77 -5.70
N LYS A 174 -11.12 -13.65 -5.30
CA LYS A 174 -12.46 -13.63 -4.72
C LYS A 174 -13.45 -13.99 -5.83
N GLN A 175 -13.33 -15.19 -6.35
CA GLN A 175 -14.28 -15.73 -7.28
C GLN A 175 -15.52 -16.01 -6.46
N ALA A 176 -16.64 -15.44 -6.87
CA ALA A 176 -17.92 -15.74 -6.25
C ALA A 176 -18.14 -17.25 -6.38
N GLU A 177 -18.40 -17.92 -5.25
CA GLU A 177 -18.89 -19.28 -5.28
C GLU A 177 -20.25 -19.28 -6.00
N VAL A 178 -20.49 -20.30 -6.82
CA VAL A 178 -21.78 -20.48 -7.49
C VAL A 178 -22.82 -20.70 -6.39
N ILE A 179 -23.77 -19.78 -6.28
CA ILE A 179 -24.87 -19.90 -5.32
C ILE A 179 -25.68 -21.13 -5.73
N SER A 180 -25.81 -22.11 -4.83
CA SER A 180 -26.65 -23.27 -5.08
C SER A 180 -28.13 -22.88 -5.04
N VAL A 181 -28.99 -23.66 -5.69
CA VAL A 181 -30.43 -23.39 -5.77
C VAL A 181 -31.07 -23.31 -4.37
N GLU A 182 -30.55 -24.08 -3.40
CA GLU A 182 -31.03 -24.04 -2.02
C GLU A 182 -30.67 -22.72 -1.33
N ILE A 183 -29.43 -22.24 -1.52
CA ILE A 183 -28.98 -20.96 -0.95
C ILE A 183 -29.74 -19.82 -1.61
N GLU A 184 -29.96 -19.87 -2.92
CA GLU A 184 -30.76 -18.89 -3.65
C GLU A 184 -32.17 -18.81 -3.06
N LYS A 185 -32.84 -19.95 -2.84
CA LYS A 185 -34.17 -19.99 -2.24
C LYS A 185 -34.18 -19.41 -0.82
N LEU A 186 -33.17 -19.73 -0.01
CA LEU A 186 -33.03 -19.19 1.35
C LEU A 186 -32.82 -17.66 1.32
N LEU A 187 -32.03 -17.16 0.37
CA LEU A 187 -31.81 -15.71 0.18
C LEU A 187 -33.07 -14.97 -0.30
N TRP A 188 -33.93 -15.63 -1.09
CA TRP A 188 -35.27 -15.14 -1.45
C TRP A 188 -36.21 -15.12 -0.24
N GLU A 189 -36.25 -16.20 0.55
CA GLU A 189 -37.09 -16.32 1.75
C GLU A 189 -36.68 -15.32 2.84
N GLN A 190 -35.38 -15.05 2.99
CA GLN A 190 -34.85 -14.04 3.93
C GLN A 190 -34.96 -12.59 3.41
N GLY A 191 -35.48 -12.37 2.20
CA GLY A 191 -35.72 -11.04 1.64
C GLY A 191 -34.45 -10.23 1.36
N ILE A 192 -33.30 -10.91 1.28
CA ILE A 192 -32.00 -10.32 0.95
C ILE A 192 -31.93 -10.02 -0.55
N LEU A 193 -32.46 -10.95 -1.37
CA LEU A 193 -32.70 -10.71 -2.79
C LEU A 193 -34.04 -9.97 -2.96
N LYS A 194 -33.98 -8.73 -3.44
CA LYS A 194 -35.17 -7.97 -3.82
C LYS A 194 -35.16 -7.75 -5.33
N ALA A 195 -36.24 -8.16 -5.99
CA ALA A 195 -36.48 -7.76 -7.36
C ALA A 195 -36.68 -6.24 -7.40
N VAL A 196 -35.68 -5.51 -7.91
CA VAL A 196 -35.86 -4.10 -8.25
C VAL A 196 -36.88 -4.04 -9.38
N LYS A 197 -38.09 -3.56 -9.10
CA LYS A 197 -39.01 -3.11 -10.15
C LYS A 197 -38.33 -1.94 -10.85
N THR A 198 -37.66 -2.19 -11.96
CA THR A 198 -37.20 -1.12 -12.85
C THR A 198 -38.45 -0.36 -13.32
N ARG A 199 -38.47 0.96 -13.10
CA ARG A 199 -39.48 1.82 -13.74
C ARG A 199 -39.31 1.63 -15.25
N LYS A 200 -40.40 1.35 -15.96
CA LYS A 200 -40.43 1.35 -17.42
C LYS A 200 -39.84 2.67 -17.91
N VAL A 201 -38.65 2.61 -18.48
CA VAL A 201 -38.11 3.71 -19.28
C VAL A 201 -38.68 3.50 -20.67
N TYR A 202 -39.70 4.28 -21.02
CA TYR A 202 -40.17 4.33 -22.40
C TYR A 202 -39.10 5.05 -23.21
N TYR A 203 -38.50 4.36 -24.17
CA TYR A 203 -37.73 5.00 -25.23
C TYR A 203 -38.74 5.57 -26.24
N GLU A 204 -38.90 6.89 -26.28
CA GLU A 204 -39.50 7.53 -27.43
C GLU A 204 -38.53 7.42 -28.61
N ARG A 205 -38.97 6.70 -29.65
CA ARG A 205 -38.38 6.71 -30.97
C ARG A 205 -38.58 8.10 -31.58
N CYS A 206 -37.55 8.94 -31.61
CA CYS A 206 -37.45 9.98 -32.63
C CYS A 206 -36.94 9.31 -33.92
N PHE A 207 -37.89 8.93 -34.77
CA PHE A 207 -37.69 8.82 -36.22
C PHE A 207 -38.52 9.94 -36.82
N ILE A 208 -37.84 10.95 -37.38
CA ILE A 208 -37.98 11.51 -38.73
C ILE A 208 -36.80 12.47 -38.90
#